data_AF-A0A1F6CBW1-F1
#
_entry.id   AF-A0A1F6CBW1-F1
#
_cell.length_a   1.000
_cell.length_b   1.000
_cell.length_c   1.000
_cell.angle_alpha   90.00
_cell.angle_beta   90.00
_cell.angle_gamma   90.00
#
_symmetry.space_group_name_H-M   'P 1'
#
loop_
_entity.id
_entity.type
_entity.pdbx_description
1 polymer ?
#
loop_
_entity_poly.entity_id
_entity_poly.type
_entity_poly.pdbx_seq_one_letter_code
_entity_poly.pdbx_strand_id
1 'polypeptide(L)'
;MDDELFGLGRRTVEAHLASCAGCRAEMERLRAIRGAFASLSDAPPKPLFYERLMSRMEAEEAHVPAREGWWTFGRLAAAAVLLIAVFGLSFYWVDRHFEAQMNGIVARYLEQSSEEDATEVAALYRSDVSLDAVLKMVIQRK
;
A
#
# COMPACT_ATOMS: atom_id res chain seq x y z
N MET A 1 -18.88 -29.66 0.17
CA MET A 1 -18.12 -28.43 -0.07
C MET A 1 -18.04 -27.76 1.26
N ASP A 2 -16.82 -27.42 1.67
CA ASP A 2 -16.62 -26.67 2.90
C ASP A 2 -17.07 -25.25 2.59
N ASP A 3 -17.95 -24.70 3.43
CA ASP A 3 -18.78 -23.52 3.16
C ASP A 3 -17.97 -22.21 3.20
N GLU A 4 -16.76 -22.23 2.60
CA GLU A 4 -15.77 -21.17 2.68
C GLU A 4 -15.94 -20.08 1.61
N LEU A 5 -16.75 -20.37 0.58
CA LEU A 5 -17.07 -19.38 -0.45
C LEU A 5 -18.23 -18.51 0.02
N PHE A 6 -17.91 -17.34 0.58
CA PHE A 6 -18.93 -16.37 0.98
C PHE A 6 -19.42 -15.51 -0.20
N GLY A 7 -20.71 -15.16 -0.18
CA GLY A 7 -21.29 -14.08 -0.99
C GLY A 7 -21.11 -14.22 -2.52
N LEU A 8 -20.35 -13.30 -3.11
CA LEU A 8 -20.16 -13.17 -4.57
C LEU A 8 -19.42 -14.38 -5.19
N GLY A 9 -18.49 -14.98 -4.45
CA GLY A 9 -17.74 -16.15 -4.91
C GLY A 9 -18.66 -17.34 -5.18
N ARG A 10 -19.61 -17.58 -4.27
CA ARG A 10 -20.58 -18.66 -4.40
C ARG A 10 -21.50 -18.48 -5.61
N ARG A 11 -22.07 -17.28 -5.80
CA ARG A 11 -22.95 -16.98 -6.95
C ARG A 11 -22.23 -17.16 -8.29
N THR A 12 -20.96 -16.78 -8.36
CA THR A 12 -20.14 -16.91 -9.58
C THR A 12 -19.93 -18.38 -9.95
N VAL A 13 -19.64 -19.23 -8.96
CA VAL A 13 -19.48 -20.68 -9.16
C VAL A 13 -20.82 -21.33 -9.53
N GLU A 14 -21.92 -20.97 -8.87
CA GLU A 14 -23.26 -21.47 -9.21
C GLU A 14 -23.66 -21.12 -10.65
N ALA A 15 -23.41 -19.89 -11.09
CA ALA A 15 -23.67 -19.45 -12.46
C ALA A 15 -22.82 -20.21 -13.49
N HIS A 16 -21.54 -20.47 -13.19
CA HIS A 16 -20.66 -21.25 -14.06
C HIS A 16 -21.09 -22.72 -14.15
N LEU A 17 -21.52 -23.31 -13.02
CA LEU A 17 -22.08 -24.66 -13.01
C LEU A 17 -23.38 -24.74 -13.80
N ALA A 18 -24.18 -23.67 -13.88
CA ALA A 18 -25.38 -23.66 -14.71
C ALA A 18 -25.06 -23.69 -16.22
N SER A 19 -23.96 -23.06 -16.66
CA SER A 19 -23.60 -22.96 -18.07
C SER A 19 -22.64 -24.04 -18.58
N CYS A 20 -21.82 -24.65 -17.72
CA CYS A 20 -20.80 -25.62 -18.12
C CYS A 20 -21.11 -27.06 -17.70
N ALA A 21 -21.39 -27.94 -18.66
CA ALA A 21 -21.67 -29.36 -18.40
C ALA A 21 -20.45 -30.14 -17.86
N GLY A 22 -19.24 -29.82 -18.33
CA GLY A 22 -18.01 -30.47 -17.85
C GLY A 22 -17.73 -30.20 -16.38
N CYS A 23 -17.93 -28.95 -15.94
CA CYS A 23 -17.77 -28.57 -14.55
C CYS A 23 -18.85 -29.18 -13.64
N ARG A 24 -20.08 -29.40 -14.14
CA ARG A 24 -21.10 -30.15 -13.38
C ARG A 24 -20.70 -31.61 -13.17
N ALA A 25 -20.26 -32.28 -14.23
CA ALA A 25 -19.83 -33.67 -14.13
C ALA A 25 -18.66 -33.83 -13.16
N GLU A 26 -17.69 -32.91 -13.18
CA GLU A 26 -16.59 -32.92 -12.23
C GLU A 26 -17.05 -32.65 -10.80
N MET A 27 -17.98 -31.72 -10.62
CA MET A 27 -18.58 -31.44 -9.32
C MET A 27 -19.34 -32.64 -8.74
N GLU A 28 -20.03 -33.42 -9.58
CA GLU A 28 -20.68 -34.66 -9.18
C GLU A 28 -19.68 -35.73 -8.76
N ARG A 29 -18.56 -35.88 -9.48
CA ARG A 29 -17.47 -36.80 -9.08
C ARG A 29 -16.90 -36.44 -7.72
N LEU A 30 -16.61 -35.16 -7.48
CA LEU A 30 -16.11 -34.69 -6.18
C LEU A 30 -17.11 -34.94 -5.06
N ARG A 31 -18.41 -34.74 -5.30
CA ARG A 31 -19.47 -35.07 -4.33
C ARG A 31 -19.53 -36.56 -4.05
N ALA A 32 -19.41 -37.41 -5.07
CA ALA A 32 -19.42 -38.86 -4.90
C ALA A 32 -18.22 -39.34 -4.05
N ILE A 33 -17.02 -38.82 -4.32
CA ILE A 33 -15.82 -39.11 -3.53
C ILE A 33 -16.02 -38.68 -2.07
N ARG A 34 -16.50 -37.45 -1.83
CA ARG A 34 -16.80 -36.97 -0.46
C ARG A 34 -17.85 -37.85 0.24
N GLY A 35 -18.89 -38.27 -0.48
CA GLY A 35 -19.91 -39.17 0.04
C GLY A 35 -19.33 -40.53 0.46
N ALA A 36 -18.37 -41.06 -0.31
CA ALA A 36 -17.65 -42.27 0.07
C ALA A 36 -16.87 -42.07 1.37
N PHE A 37 -16.23 -40.92 1.58
CA PHE A 37 -15.55 -40.60 2.84
C PHE A 37 -16.52 -40.40 4.01
N ALA A 38 -17.70 -39.84 3.77
CA ALA A 38 -18.73 -39.67 4.81
C ALA A 38 -19.26 -40.98 5.38
N SER A 39 -19.04 -42.11 4.67
CA SER A 39 -19.39 -43.45 5.16
C SER A 39 -18.37 -44.05 6.13
N LEU A 40 -17.20 -43.43 6.31
CA LEU A 40 -16.27 -43.86 7.35
C LEU A 40 -16.87 -43.52 8.72
N SER A 41 -16.91 -44.52 9.61
CA SER A 41 -17.36 -44.34 10.98
C SER A 41 -16.42 -43.39 11.72
N ASP A 42 -16.98 -42.47 12.49
CA ASP A 42 -16.22 -41.63 13.40
C ASP A 42 -15.59 -42.53 14.48
N ALA A 43 -14.27 -42.71 14.41
CA ALA A 43 -13.55 -43.55 15.36
C ALA A 43 -13.10 -42.67 16.53
N PRO A 44 -13.43 -43.03 17.79
CA PRO A 44 -13.02 -42.22 18.92
C PRO A 44 -11.48 -42.15 18.98
N PRO A 45 -10.92 -41.00 19.35
CA PRO A 45 -9.48 -40.87 19.50
C PRO A 45 -8.95 -41.86 20.54
N LYS A 46 -7.72 -42.34 20.33
CA LYS A 46 -7.07 -43.26 21.27
C LYS A 46 -7.01 -42.65 22.68
N PRO A 47 -7.03 -43.46 23.75
CA PRO A 47 -6.80 -42.98 25.11
C PRO A 47 -5.56 -42.09 25.19
N LEU A 48 -5.65 -41.03 26.00
CA LEU A 48 -4.58 -40.03 26.22
C LEU A 48 -4.19 -39.21 24.97
N PHE A 49 -4.99 -39.25 23.90
CA PHE A 49 -4.74 -38.43 22.70
C PHE A 49 -4.70 -36.93 23.04
N TYR A 50 -5.72 -36.43 23.73
CA TYR A 50 -5.81 -35.01 24.09
C TYR A 50 -4.70 -34.59 25.05
N GLU A 51 -4.34 -35.42 26.03
CA GLU A 51 -3.26 -35.12 26.97
C GLU A 51 -1.89 -35.04 26.26
N ARG A 52 -1.62 -35.96 25.33
CA ARG A 52 -0.41 -35.91 24.48
C ARG A 52 -0.42 -34.72 23.51
N LEU A 53 -1.59 -34.30 23.04
CA LEU A 53 -1.72 -33.14 22.16
C LEU A 53 -1.43 -31.84 22.93
N MET A 54 -2.08 -31.66 24.07
CA MET A 54 -1.91 -30.47 24.92
C MET A 54 -0.48 -30.34 25.41
N SER A 55 0.13 -31.43 25.89
CA SER A 55 1.54 -31.40 26.32
C SER A 55 2.52 -31.03 25.20
N ARG A 56 2.23 -31.39 23.95
CA ARG A 56 3.04 -30.95 22.79
C ARG A 56 2.84 -29.48 22.47
N MET A 57 1.61 -28.99 22.50
CA MET A 57 1.31 -27.57 22.27
C MET A 57 2.00 -26.69 23.32
N GLU A 58 1.93 -27.07 24.59
CA GLU A 58 2.61 -26.35 25.69
C GLU A 58 4.13 -26.35 25.53
N ALA A 59 4.72 -27.48 25.11
CA ALA A 59 6.15 -27.57 24.87
C ALA A 59 6.61 -26.71 23.68
N GLU A 60 5.82 -26.61 22.61
CA GLU A 60 6.10 -25.74 21.47
C GLU A 60 5.94 -24.25 21.82
N GLU A 61 4.91 -23.89 22.58
CA GLU A 61 4.72 -22.51 23.07
C GLU A 61 5.82 -22.07 24.04
N ALA A 62 6.34 -22.99 24.86
CA ALA A 62 7.45 -22.72 25.77
C ALA A 62 8.79 -22.46 25.04
N HIS A 63 8.89 -22.79 23.74
CA HIS A 63 10.09 -22.60 22.92
C HIS A 63 10.08 -21.34 22.07
N VAL A 64 9.07 -20.48 22.17
CA VAL A 64 9.13 -19.16 21.52
C VAL A 64 10.13 -18.30 22.31
N PRO A 65 11.29 -17.92 21.73
CA PRO A 65 12.29 -17.16 22.46
C PRO A 65 11.70 -15.82 22.89
N ALA A 66 11.50 -15.67 24.20
CA ALA A 66 10.95 -14.47 24.78
C ALA A 66 11.93 -13.30 24.62
N ARG A 67 11.55 -12.32 23.79
CA ARG A 67 11.91 -10.91 23.94
C ARG A 67 13.37 -10.50 23.70
N GLU A 68 14.14 -11.14 22.82
CA GLU A 68 15.38 -10.47 22.34
C GLU A 68 15.10 -9.33 21.34
N GLY A 69 13.96 -9.36 20.64
CA GLY A 69 13.63 -8.40 19.58
C GLY A 69 13.30 -6.97 20.05
N TRP A 70 12.79 -6.77 21.26
CA TRP A 70 12.33 -5.45 21.72
C TRP A 70 13.48 -4.42 21.85
N TRP A 71 14.67 -4.86 22.24
CA TRP A 71 15.86 -4.00 22.34
C TRP A 71 16.42 -3.66 20.96
N THR A 72 16.33 -4.58 19.99
CA THR A 72 16.70 -4.29 18.60
C THR A 72 15.72 -3.32 17.95
N PHE A 73 14.42 -3.44 18.24
CA PHE A 73 13.41 -2.48 17.77
C PHE A 73 13.60 -1.08 18.39
N GLY A 74 13.96 -0.98 19.66
CA GLY A 74 14.29 0.30 20.31
C GLY A 74 15.46 1.03 19.64
N ARG A 75 16.51 0.29 19.22
CA ARG A 75 17.68 0.87 18.54
C ARG A 75 17.36 1.33 17.10
N LEU A 76 16.51 0.59 16.39
CA LEU A 76 16.07 0.98 15.04
C LEU A 76 15.14 2.20 15.07
N ALA A 77 14.24 2.29 16.05
CA ALA A 77 13.35 3.44 16.22
C ALA A 77 14.14 4.74 16.49
N ALA A 78 15.17 4.68 17.34
CA ALA A 78 16.03 5.84 17.60
C ALA A 78 16.78 6.33 16.36
N ALA A 79 17.27 5.42 15.52
CA ALA A 79 17.94 5.76 14.26
C ALA A 79 17.00 6.43 13.25
N ALA A 80 15.74 5.94 13.14
CA ALA A 80 14.75 6.54 12.27
C ALA A 80 14.37 7.97 12.68
N VAL A 81 14.23 8.24 13.99
CA VAL A 81 13.95 9.59 14.50
C VAL A 81 15.07 10.56 14.17
N LEU A 82 16.34 10.14 14.30
CA LEU A 82 17.49 10.97 13.94
C LEU A 82 17.51 11.30 12.45
N LEU A 83 17.25 10.32 11.58
CA LEU A 83 17.17 10.56 10.15
C LEU A 83 16.05 11.55 9.81
N ILE A 84 14.85 11.37 10.37
CA ILE A 84 13.73 12.30 10.15
C ILE A 84 14.09 13.71 10.64
N ALA A 85 14.74 13.84 11.79
CA ALA A 85 15.18 15.14 12.32
C ALA A 85 16.22 15.81 11.41
N VAL A 86 17.22 15.07 10.93
CA VAL A 86 18.26 15.58 10.03
C VAL A 86 17.68 15.98 8.68
N PHE A 87 16.85 15.12 8.08
CA PHE A 87 16.21 15.43 6.80
C PHE A 87 15.22 16.59 6.94
N GLY A 88 14.45 16.64 8.03
CA GLY A 88 13.54 17.75 8.32
C GLY A 88 14.28 19.07 8.52
N LEU A 89 15.37 19.08 9.29
CA LEU A 89 16.21 20.28 9.44
C LEU A 89 16.83 20.69 8.10
N SER A 90 17.38 19.74 7.34
CA SER A 90 17.97 20.03 6.03
C SER A 90 16.96 20.62 5.07
N PHE A 91 15.74 20.07 5.02
CA PHE A 91 14.67 20.57 4.17
C PHE A 91 14.22 21.97 4.60
N TYR A 92 14.03 22.19 5.90
CA TYR A 92 13.68 23.50 6.46
C TYR A 92 14.76 24.56 6.17
N TRP A 93 16.03 24.19 6.24
CA TRP A 93 17.15 25.07 5.89
C TRP A 93 17.15 25.45 4.41
N VAL A 94 16.92 24.48 3.52
CA VAL A 94 16.88 24.71 2.06
C VAL A 94 15.69 25.60 1.68
N ASP A 95 14.51 25.34 2.24
CA ASP A 95 13.30 26.12 1.98
C ASP A 95 13.49 27.60 2.37
N ARG A 96 13.99 27.85 3.59
CA ARG A 96 14.37 29.19 4.07
C ARG A 96 15.43 29.87 3.19
N HIS A 97 16.40 29.11 2.67
CA HIS A 97 17.46 29.69 1.83
C HIS A 97 16.98 29.97 0.41
N PHE A 98 16.05 29.16 -0.10
CA PHE A 98 15.47 29.32 -1.41
C PHE A 98 14.54 30.53 -1.46
N GLU A 99 13.71 30.74 -0.44
CA GLU A 99 12.91 31.98 -0.30
C GLU A 99 13.82 33.23 -0.30
N ALA A 100 14.94 33.19 0.43
CA ALA A 100 15.86 34.31 0.50
C ALA A 100 16.58 34.59 -0.84
N GLN A 101 16.96 33.54 -1.59
CA GLN A 101 17.59 33.71 -2.91
C GLN A 101 16.61 34.18 -3.98
N MET A 102 15.40 33.61 -4.02
CA MET A 102 14.39 33.96 -5.02
C MET A 102 13.93 35.41 -4.91
N ASN A 103 13.74 35.92 -3.69
CA ASN A 103 13.40 37.33 -3.47
C ASN A 103 14.51 38.27 -3.97
N GLY A 104 15.78 37.87 -3.83
CA GLY A 104 16.92 38.64 -4.33
C GLY A 104 17.06 38.63 -5.85
N ILE A 105 16.58 37.58 -6.53
CA ILE A 105 16.57 37.49 -8.00
C ILE A 105 15.38 38.28 -8.56
N VAL A 106 14.19 38.14 -7.97
CA VAL A 106 12.99 38.86 -8.39
C VAL A 106 13.14 40.36 -8.15
N ALA A 107 13.69 40.79 -7.01
CA ALA A 107 13.95 42.21 -6.75
C ALA A 107 14.89 42.83 -7.80
N ARG A 108 15.96 42.11 -8.18
CA ARG A 108 16.87 42.55 -9.25
C ARG A 108 16.21 42.57 -10.62
N TYR A 109 15.34 41.60 -10.91
CA TYR A 109 14.61 41.54 -12.17
C TYR A 109 13.60 42.70 -12.29
N LEU A 110 12.89 43.02 -11.21
CA LEU A 110 11.94 44.13 -11.14
C LEU A 110 12.63 45.50 -11.24
N GLU A 111 13.82 45.63 -10.66
CA GLU A 111 14.61 46.86 -10.74
C GLU A 111 15.25 47.08 -12.12
N GLN A 112 15.49 45.98 -12.86
CA GLN A 112 15.99 46.03 -14.24
C GLN A 112 14.87 46.11 -15.29
N SER A 113 13.62 45.76 -14.94
CA SER A 113 12.50 45.77 -15.88
C SER A 113 11.95 47.19 -16.10
N SER A 114 11.73 47.53 -17.37
CA SER A 114 10.94 48.69 -17.79
C SER A 114 9.49 48.58 -17.28
N GLU A 115 8.82 49.70 -16.97
CA GLU A 115 7.40 49.73 -16.54
C GLU A 115 6.45 49.02 -17.54
N GLU A 116 6.84 48.94 -18.81
CA GLU A 116 6.13 48.20 -19.86
C GLU A 116 6.16 46.68 -19.65
N ASP A 117 7.30 46.11 -19.24
CA ASP A 117 7.45 44.67 -19.02
C ASP A 117 6.77 44.21 -17.72
N ALA A 118 6.77 45.07 -16.69
CA ALA A 118 6.19 44.77 -15.38
C ALA A 118 4.65 44.62 -15.44
N THR A 119 3.98 45.39 -16.31
CA THR A 119 2.52 45.30 -16.52
C THR A 119 2.12 44.07 -17.34
N GLU A 120 2.95 43.64 -18.29
CA GLU A 120 2.74 42.41 -19.06
C GLU A 120 2.91 41.14 -18.17
N VAL A 121 3.94 41.13 -17.31
CA VAL A 121 4.18 40.03 -16.37
C VAL A 121 3.10 39.98 -15.27
N ALA A 122 2.63 41.13 -14.79
CA ALA A 122 1.52 41.19 -13.82
C ALA A 122 0.18 40.74 -14.42
N ALA A 123 -0.02 40.90 -15.73
CA ALA A 123 -1.17 40.35 -16.44
C ALA A 123 -1.09 38.82 -16.56
N LEU A 124 0.11 38.28 -16.81
CA LEU A 124 0.37 36.83 -16.88
C LEU A 124 0.22 36.11 -15.53
N TYR A 125 0.57 36.75 -14.41
CA TYR A 125 0.45 36.13 -13.08
C TYR A 125 -1.02 36.07 -12.59
N ARG A 126 -1.90 36.93 -13.13
CA ARG A 126 -3.31 37.00 -12.73
C ARG A 126 -4.19 35.99 -13.46
N SER A 127 -3.74 35.47 -14.61
CA SER A 127 -4.38 34.37 -15.33
C SER A 127 -3.59 33.08 -15.08
N ASP A 128 -4.21 32.03 -14.54
CA ASP A 128 -3.59 30.70 -14.40
C ASP A 128 -2.73 30.38 -15.62
N VAL A 129 -1.41 30.23 -15.42
CA VAL A 129 -0.44 30.03 -16.50
C VAL A 129 -0.69 28.66 -17.13
N SER A 130 -1.56 28.64 -18.13
CA SER A 130 -1.79 27.45 -18.94
C SER A 130 -0.56 27.20 -19.81
N LEU A 131 -0.11 25.95 -19.83
CA LEU A 131 1.06 25.50 -20.58
C LEU A 131 0.94 25.82 -22.09
N ASP A 132 -0.29 25.93 -22.59
CA ASP A 132 -0.63 26.33 -23.97
C ASP A 132 -0.27 27.80 -24.29
N ALA A 133 -0.44 28.71 -23.32
CA ALA A 133 -0.13 30.14 -23.52
C ALA A 133 1.39 30.36 -23.63
N VAL A 134 2.16 29.67 -22.77
CA VAL A 134 3.63 29.71 -22.80
C VAL A 134 4.16 29.11 -24.11
N LEU A 135 3.58 28.00 -24.56
CA LEU A 135 4.01 27.33 -25.79
C LEU A 135 3.82 28.23 -27.03
N LYS A 136 2.69 28.94 -27.12
CA LYS A 136 2.41 29.87 -28.23
C LYS A 136 3.38 31.04 -28.27
N MET A 137 3.77 31.58 -27.12
CA MET A 137 4.72 32.69 -27.04
C MET A 137 6.12 32.30 -27.51
N VAL A 138 6.61 31.10 -27.13
CA VAL A 138 7.93 30.62 -27.57
C VAL A 138 7.94 30.29 -29.07
N ILE A 139 6.83 29.78 -29.61
CA ILE A 139 6.73 29.42 -31.02
C ILE A 139 6.64 30.67 -31.92
N GLN A 140 6.00 31.75 -31.48
CA GLN A 140 5.89 32.99 -32.27
C GLN A 140 7.13 33.89 -32.22
N ARG A 141 8.13 33.56 -31.38
CA ARG A 141 9.38 34.32 -31.26
C ARG A 141 10.51 33.79 -32.17
N LYS A 142 10.20 32.94 -33.14
CA LYS A 142 11.12 32.44 -34.18
C LYS A 142 10.67 32.91 -35.56
#